data_AF-A0A239PT72-F1
#
_entry.id   AF-A0A239PT72-F1
#
_cell.length_a   1.000
_cell.length_b   1.000
_cell.length_c   1.000
_cell.angle_alpha   90.00
_cell.angle_beta   90.00
_cell.angle_gamma   90.00
#
_symmetry.space_group_name_H-M   'P 1'
#
loop_
_entity.id
_entity.type
_entity.pdbx_description
1 polymer ?
#
loop_
_entity_poly.entity_id
_entity_poly.type
_entity_poly.pdbx_seq_one_letter_code
_entity_poly.pdbx_strand_id
1 'polypeptide(L)' 'MIKSGALAFTASGLLMLVFVVNLILGRNAAPILDPAGEMLILFAAATAFGIGTLIREAQQN' A
#
# COMPACT_ATOMS: atom_id res chain seq x y z
N MET A 1 -20.13 10.76 -2.46
CA MET A 1 -19.43 10.44 -1.20
C MET A 1 -18.50 9.27 -1.44
N ILE A 2 -17.18 9.51 -1.50
CA ILE A 2 -16.21 8.42 -1.53
C ILE A 2 -16.25 7.80 -0.12
N LYS A 3 -16.61 6.51 -0.02
CA LYS A 3 -16.63 5.81 1.27
C LYS A 3 -15.18 5.73 1.77
N SER A 4 -14.91 6.15 3.01
CA SER A 4 -13.55 6.22 3.56
C SER A 4 -12.74 4.92 3.41
N GLY A 5 -13.39 3.76 3.40
CA GLY A 5 -12.73 2.47 3.12
C GLY A 5 -12.16 2.37 1.70
N ALA A 6 -12.81 2.95 0.69
CA ALA A 6 -12.31 2.95 -0.69
C ALA A 6 -11.01 3.76 -0.83
N LEU A 7 -10.85 4.84 -0.04
CA LEU A 7 -9.61 5.59 0.02
C LEU A 7 -8.46 4.76 0.62
N ALA A 8 -8.73 4.02 1.69
CA ALA A 8 -7.74 3.15 2.33
C ALA A 8 -7.28 2.01 1.40
N PHE A 9 -8.20 1.37 0.67
CA PHE A 9 -7.84 0.38 -0.34
C PHE A 9 -7.06 0.97 -1.51
N THR A 10 -7.44 2.16 -1.98
CA THR A 10 -6.71 2.85 -3.06
C THR A 10 -5.30 3.20 -2.63
N ALA A 11 -5.12 3.75 -1.42
CA ALA A 11 -3.82 4.08 -0.86
C ALA A 11 -2.94 2.83 -0.73
N SER A 12 -3.50 1.72 -0.20
CA SER A 12 -2.79 0.44 -0.12
C SER A 12 -2.33 -0.05 -1.50
N GLY A 13 -3.22 -0.03 -2.50
CA GLY A 13 -2.90 -0.44 -3.86
C GLY A 13 -1.81 0.42 -4.50
N LEU A 14 -1.84 1.74 -4.29
CA LEU A 14 -0.81 2.67 -4.78
C LEU A 14 0.55 2.40 -4.12
N LEU A 15 0.59 2.22 -2.80
CA LEU A 15 1.83 1.90 -2.09
C LEU A 15 2.41 0.56 -2.57
N MET A 16 1.56 -0.44 -2.80
CA MET A 16 2.00 -1.72 -3.35
C MET A 16 2.53 -1.59 -4.78
N LEU A 17 1.91 -0.74 -5.60
CA LEU A 17 2.38 -0.46 -6.95
C LEU A 17 3.75 0.23 -6.93
N VAL A 18 3.97 1.20 -6.05
CA VAL A 18 5.28 1.83 -5.87
C VAL A 18 6.34 0.81 -5.45
N PHE A 19 6.01 -0.12 -4.53
CA PHE A 19 6.91 -1.21 -4.15
C PHE A 19 7.26 -2.12 -5.34
N VAL A 20 6.27 -2.54 -6.12
CA VAL A 20 6.50 -3.38 -7.32
C VAL A 20 7.36 -2.64 -8.34
N VAL A 21 7.12 -1.35 -8.57
CA VAL A 21 7.97 -0.52 -9.44
C VAL A 21 9.40 -0.47 -8.89
N ASN A 22 9.59 -0.30 -7.57
CA ASN A 22 10.92 -0.30 -6.98
C ASN A 22 11.65 -1.65 -7.16
N LEU A 23 10.95 -2.78 -7.04
CA LEU A 23 11.52 -4.10 -7.31
C LEU A 23 11.93 -4.28 -8.78
N ILE A 24 11.09 -3.84 -9.72
CA ILE A 24 11.40 -3.90 -11.15
C ILE A 24 12.61 -3.02 -11.47
N LEU A 25 12.69 -1.84 -10.85
CA LEU A 25 13.84 -0.96 -10.97
C LEU A 25 15.08 -1.59 -10.34
N GLY A 26 15.00 -2.18 -9.15
CA GLY A 26 16.13 -2.87 -8.52
C GLY A 26 16.65 -4.07 -9.33
N ARG A 27 15.82 -4.68 -10.17
CA ARG A 27 16.23 -5.76 -11.09
C ARG A 27 16.92 -5.24 -12.36
N ASN A 28 16.46 -4.14 -12.94
CA ASN A 28 16.90 -3.67 -14.27
C ASN A 28 17.77 -2.39 -14.23
N ALA A 29 17.81 -1.72 -13.08
CA ALA A 29 18.43 -0.43 -12.83
C ALA A 29 18.83 -0.33 -11.33
N ALA A 30 19.16 0.88 -10.87
CA ALA A 30 19.31 1.13 -9.44
C ALA A 30 17.93 1.29 -8.78
N PRO A 31 17.66 0.63 -7.64
CA PRO A 31 16.44 0.86 -6.88
C PRO A 31 16.39 2.29 -6.35
N ILE A 32 15.19 2.87 -6.25
CA ILE A 32 14.98 4.23 -5.74
C ILE A 32 14.95 4.21 -4.21
N LEU A 33 14.25 3.22 -3.65
CA LEU A 33 14.18 2.97 -2.21
C LEU A 33 15.23 1.94 -1.82
N ASP A 34 15.86 2.19 -0.67
CA ASP A 34 16.70 1.21 0.01
C ASP A 34 15.82 0.14 0.70
N PRO A 35 16.42 -0.96 1.21
CA PRO A 35 15.65 -2.02 1.86
C PRO A 35 14.80 -1.53 3.04
N ALA A 36 15.25 -0.52 3.78
CA ALA A 36 14.48 0.07 4.86
C ALA A 36 13.23 0.81 4.34
N GLY A 37 13.36 1.59 3.26
CA GLY A 37 12.25 2.23 2.58
C GLY A 37 11.25 1.23 2.00
N GLU A 38 11.72 0.12 1.45
CA GLU A 38 10.87 -0.99 0.99
C GLU A 38 10.06 -1.63 2.13
N MET A 39 10.66 -1.82 3.30
CA MET A 39 9.94 -2.34 4.47
C MET A 39 8.87 -1.36 4.95
N LEU A 40 9.17 -0.06 4.98
CA LEU A 40 8.22 0.97 5.41
C LEU A 40 7.03 1.07 4.45
N ILE A 41 7.27 1.00 3.13
CA ILE A 41 6.18 1.10 2.16
C ILE A 41 5.27 -0.13 2.21
N LEU A 42 5.83 -1.34 2.39
CA LEU A 42 5.07 -2.57 2.57
C LEU A 42 4.25 -2.53 3.87
N PHE A 43 4.86 -2.07 4.96
CA PHE A 43 4.16 -1.89 6.23
C PHE A 43 2.97 -0.93 6.08
N ALA A 44 3.19 0.25 5.50
CA ALA A 44 2.13 1.22 5.26
C ALA A 44 1.02 0.67 4.35
N ALA A 45 1.38 -0.08 3.29
CA ALA A 45 0.42 -0.72 2.40
C ALA A 45 -0.46 -1.73 3.15
N ALA A 46 0.16 -2.59 3.98
CA ALA A 46 -0.53 -3.58 4.80
C ALA A 46 -1.44 -2.93 5.85
N THR A 47 -0.96 -1.89 6.54
CA THR A 47 -1.76 -1.13 7.50
C THR A 47 -2.96 -0.47 6.83
N ALA A 48 -2.77 0.19 5.67
CA ALA A 48 -3.87 0.81 4.93
C ALA A 48 -4.90 -0.23 4.48
N PHE A 49 -4.47 -1.42 4.05
CA PHE A 49 -5.38 -2.51 3.71
C PHE A 49 -6.17 -3.01 4.93
N GLY A 50 -5.50 -3.20 6.07
CA GLY A 50 -6.13 -3.61 7.32
C GLY A 50 -7.18 -2.60 7.79
N ILE A 51 -6.84 -1.30 7.79
CA ILE A 51 -7.78 -0.22 8.12
C ILE A 51 -8.97 -0.21 7.14
N GLY A 52 -8.72 -0.33 5.83
CA GLY A 52 -9.77 -0.39 4.82
C GLY A 52 -10.73 -1.56 5.06
N THR A 53 -10.20 -2.72 5.44
CA THR A 53 -10.98 -3.90 5.81
C THR A 53 -11.82 -3.63 7.06
N LEU A 54 -11.23 -3.14 8.14
CA LEU A 54 -11.96 -2.83 9.38
C LEU A 54 -13.09 -1.81 9.16
N ILE A 55 -12.84 -0.75 8.40
CA ILE A 55 -13.87 0.26 8.06
C ILE A 55 -15.01 -0.39 7.27
N ARG A 56 -14.68 -1.25 6.31
CA ARG A 56 -15.68 -1.92 5.49
C ARG A 56 -16.53 -2.88 6.32
N GLU A 57 -15.91 -3.70 7.16
CA GLU A 57 -16.62 -4.61 8.06
C GLU A 57 -17.49 -3.85 9.06
N ALA A 58 -17.01 -2.73 9.62
CA ALA A 58 -17.79 -1.89 10.53
C ALA A 58 -18.97 -1.15 9.85
N GLN A 59 -18.99 -1.06 8.52
CA GLN A 59 -20.12 -0.52 7.75
C GLN A 59 -21.13 -1.59 7.32
N GLN A 60 -20.73 -2.87 7.36
CA GLN A 60 -21.56 -4.00 6.96
C GLN A 60 -22.23 -4.71 8.15
N ASN A 61 -21.73 -4.50 9.37
CA ASN A 61 -22.35 -4.89 10.64
C ASN A 61 -23.11 -3.72 11.28
#